data_AF-A0A9W8X5Y1-F1
#
_entry.id   AF-A0A9W8X5Y1-F1
#
_cell.length_a   1.000
_cell.length_b   1.000
_cell.length_c   1.000
_cell.angle_alpha   90.00
_cell.angle_beta   90.00
_cell.angle_gamma   90.00
#
_symmetry.space_group_name_H-M   'P 1'
#
loop_
_entity.id
_entity.type
_entity.pdbx_description
1 polymer ?
#
loop_
_entity_poly.entity_id
_entity_poly.type
_entity_poly.pdbx_seq_one_letter_code
_entity_poly.pdbx_strand_id
1 'polypeptide(L)'
;MSAKPYTGPSVPDMICDKTLAENIITYHNHPTSDSILDDDNLNMLRHFVEDPSKREQILSDEGIDPDESLKGKQASLAAYAVWAHGREDMDGGILKEQDVEMLRSWFEKGRRGE
;
A
#
# COMPACT_ATOMS: atom_id res chain seq x y z
N MET A 1 25.48 7.34 -0.66
CA MET A 1 25.29 5.88 -0.84
C MET A 1 24.13 5.73 -1.80
N SER A 2 24.33 5.10 -2.96
CA SER A 2 23.25 4.94 -3.94
C SER A 2 22.26 3.90 -3.44
N ALA A 3 21.05 4.34 -3.09
CA ALA A 3 19.88 3.48 -2.95
C ALA A 3 19.81 2.56 -4.18
N LYS A 4 19.69 1.24 -3.97
CA LYS A 4 19.70 0.28 -5.09
C LYS A 4 18.37 0.43 -5.80
N PRO A 5 18.32 0.64 -7.13
CA PRO A 5 17.06 0.87 -7.82
C PRO A 5 16.11 -0.32 -7.62
N TYR A 6 14.83 -0.04 -7.34
CA TYR A 6 13.80 -1.05 -7.26
C TYR A 6 13.74 -1.88 -8.54
N THR A 7 13.77 -3.20 -8.41
CA THR A 7 13.88 -4.17 -9.53
C THR A 7 12.60 -4.95 -9.79
N GLY A 8 11.52 -4.66 -9.07
CA GLY A 8 10.23 -5.34 -9.24
C GLY A 8 9.34 -4.72 -10.33
N PRO A 9 8.11 -5.22 -10.49
CA PRO A 9 7.14 -4.73 -11.46
C PRO A 9 6.83 -3.25 -11.25
N SER A 10 6.56 -2.52 -12.34
CA SER A 10 6.20 -1.11 -12.26
C SER A 10 4.90 -0.92 -11.48
N VAL A 11 4.73 0.23 -10.81
CA VAL A 11 3.52 0.58 -10.06
C VAL A 11 2.20 0.29 -10.82
N PRO A 12 2.02 0.72 -12.09
CA PRO A 12 0.80 0.40 -12.84
C PRO A 12 0.59 -1.11 -13.05
N ASP A 13 1.66 -1.88 -13.19
CA ASP A 13 1.64 -3.34 -13.36
C ASP A 13 1.21 -4.01 -12.05
N MET A 14 1.78 -3.58 -10.91
CA MET A 14 1.36 -4.05 -9.57
C MET A 14 -0.11 -3.77 -9.26
N ILE A 15 -0.61 -2.61 -9.71
CA ILE A 15 -2.00 -2.21 -9.56
C ILE A 15 -2.91 -3.07 -10.44
N CYS A 16 -2.50 -3.32 -11.69
CA CYS A 16 -3.23 -4.14 -12.65
C CYS A 16 -3.34 -5.60 -12.19
N ASP A 17 -2.22 -6.19 -11.78
CA ASP A 17 -2.14 -7.58 -11.35
C ASP A 17 -2.61 -7.80 -9.90
N LYS A 18 -2.91 -6.73 -9.16
CA LYS A 18 -3.29 -6.75 -7.73
C LYS A 18 -2.26 -7.50 -6.87
N THR A 19 -0.97 -7.32 -7.18
CA THR A 19 0.16 -7.98 -6.49
C THR A 19 0.89 -7.03 -5.53
N LEU A 20 0.30 -5.87 -5.23
CA LEU A 20 0.95 -4.82 -4.43
C LEU A 20 1.39 -5.33 -3.04
N ALA A 21 0.53 -6.07 -2.34
CA ALA A 21 0.86 -6.59 -1.02
C ALA A 21 2.04 -7.57 -1.03
N GLU A 22 2.03 -8.53 -1.97
CA GLU A 22 3.13 -9.49 -2.13
C GLU A 22 4.45 -8.80 -2.44
N ASN A 23 4.41 -7.80 -3.32
CA ASN A 23 5.59 -7.01 -3.67
C ASN A 23 6.11 -6.21 -2.47
N ILE A 24 5.25 -5.56 -1.68
CA ILE A 24 5.67 -4.86 -0.44
C ILE A 24 6.39 -5.82 0.50
N ILE A 25 5.80 -6.97 0.78
CA ILE A 25 6.37 -7.98 1.69
C ILE A 25 7.71 -8.50 1.17
N THR A 26 7.82 -8.70 -0.15
CA THR A 26 9.02 -9.25 -0.80
C THR A 26 10.16 -8.24 -0.86
N TYR A 27 9.87 -6.99 -1.18
CA TYR A 27 10.89 -5.99 -1.51
C TYR A 27 11.28 -5.07 -0.35
N HIS A 28 10.43 -4.87 0.65
CA HIS A 28 10.69 -3.90 1.73
C HIS A 28 11.97 -4.17 2.53
N ASN A 29 12.34 -5.44 2.73
CA ASN A 29 13.60 -5.83 3.39
C ASN A 29 14.59 -6.50 2.42
N HIS A 30 14.43 -6.29 1.12
CA HIS A 30 15.24 -7.02 0.15
C HIS A 30 16.67 -6.49 0.13
N PRO A 31 17.70 -7.35 0.29
CA PRO A 31 19.09 -6.92 0.42
C PRO A 31 19.65 -6.24 -0.85
N THR A 32 18.93 -6.35 -1.97
CA THR A 32 19.37 -5.85 -3.28
C THR A 32 18.40 -4.90 -3.97
N SER A 33 17.29 -4.51 -3.34
CA SER A 33 16.27 -3.64 -3.95
C SER A 33 15.84 -2.57 -2.94
N ASP A 34 15.46 -1.39 -3.44
CA ASP A 34 14.82 -0.38 -2.60
C ASP A 34 13.42 -0.81 -2.16
N SER A 35 12.93 -0.17 -1.11
CA SER A 35 11.55 -0.32 -0.70
C SER A 35 10.61 0.29 -1.75
N ILE A 36 9.45 -0.34 -1.92
CA ILE A 36 8.39 0.16 -2.82
C ILE A 36 7.71 1.40 -2.23
N LEU A 37 7.64 1.45 -0.91
CA LEU A 37 7.01 2.52 -0.14
C LEU A 37 8.06 3.11 0.81
N ASP A 38 8.11 4.44 0.88
CA ASP A 38 8.79 5.16 1.94
C ASP A 38 8.13 4.93 3.31
N ASP A 39 8.82 5.23 4.40
CA ASP A 39 8.34 5.03 5.77
C ASP A 39 6.96 5.65 6.04
N ASP A 40 6.69 6.88 5.57
CA ASP A 40 5.38 7.53 5.72
C ASP A 40 4.26 6.74 5.03
N ASN A 41 4.50 6.31 3.78
CA ASN A 41 3.56 5.52 3.01
C ASN A 41 3.34 4.13 3.63
N LEU A 42 4.40 3.53 4.17
CA LEU A 42 4.32 2.27 4.88
C LEU A 42 3.50 2.41 6.18
N ASN A 43 3.70 3.49 6.92
CA ASN A 43 2.96 3.77 8.15
C ASN A 43 1.47 4.04 7.88
N MET A 44 1.16 4.78 6.81
CA MET A 44 -0.22 4.96 6.34
C MET A 44 -0.88 3.62 6.01
N LEU A 45 -0.19 2.78 5.23
CA LEU A 45 -0.68 1.45 4.88
C LEU A 45 -0.89 0.59 6.13
N ARG A 46 0.04 0.68 7.09
CA ARG A 46 -0.06 -0.02 8.37
C ARG A 46 -1.32 0.39 9.15
N HIS A 47 -1.54 1.69 9.33
CA HIS A 47 -2.75 2.20 10.00
C HIS A 47 -4.03 1.70 9.32
N PHE A 48 -4.03 1.65 8.00
CA PHE A 48 -5.15 1.15 7.22
C PHE A 48 -5.38 -0.36 7.44
N VAL A 49 -4.34 -1.20 7.39
CA VAL A 49 -4.53 -2.65 7.58
C VAL A 49 -4.81 -3.05 9.03
N GLU A 50 -4.43 -2.21 10.00
CA GLU A 50 -4.83 -2.38 11.41
C GLU A 50 -6.33 -2.14 11.61
N ASP A 51 -6.90 -1.14 10.91
CA ASP A 51 -8.31 -0.77 11.01
C ASP A 51 -8.87 -0.22 9.68
N PRO A 52 -9.27 -1.09 8.73
CA PRO A 52 -9.71 -0.67 7.39
C PRO A 52 -10.94 0.25 7.40
N SER A 53 -11.75 0.20 8.47
CA SER A 53 -12.89 1.09 8.66
C SER A 53 -12.49 2.57 8.79
N LYS A 54 -11.23 2.87 9.11
CA LYS A 54 -10.70 4.26 9.16
C LYS A 54 -10.19 4.77 7.83
N ARG A 55 -10.38 4.03 6.73
CA ARG A 55 -9.98 4.43 5.37
C ARG A 55 -10.22 5.91 5.07
N GLU A 56 -11.44 6.40 5.30
CA GLU A 56 -11.81 7.79 5.02
C GLU A 56 -11.04 8.80 5.87
N GLN A 57 -10.86 8.50 7.16
CA GLN A 57 -10.07 9.34 8.07
C GLN A 57 -8.60 9.38 7.66
N ILE A 58 -8.04 8.23 7.28
CA ILE A 58 -6.63 8.11 6.84
C ILE A 58 -6.39 8.92 5.56
N LEU A 59 -7.33 8.87 4.60
CA LEU A 59 -7.25 9.69 3.40
C LEU A 59 -7.40 11.18 3.70
N SER A 60 -8.31 11.53 4.60
CA SER A 60 -8.53 12.93 5.00
C SER A 60 -7.31 13.54 5.69
N ASP A 61 -6.58 12.75 6.49
CA ASP A 61 -5.35 13.19 7.17
C ASP A 61 -4.25 13.56 6.14
N GLU A 62 -4.21 12.83 5.02
CA GLU A 62 -3.35 13.11 3.87
C GLU A 62 -3.88 14.24 2.96
N GLY A 63 -5.01 14.86 3.32
CA GLY A 63 -5.66 15.89 2.50
C GLY A 63 -6.30 15.33 1.22
N ILE A 64 -6.59 14.04 1.18
CA ILE A 64 -7.23 13.35 0.06
C ILE A 64 -8.72 13.20 0.35
N ASP A 65 -9.54 13.69 -0.57
CA ASP A 65 -10.98 13.50 -0.51
C ASP A 65 -11.32 12.03 -0.87
N PRO A 66 -11.99 11.28 0.04
CA PRO A 66 -12.25 9.86 -0.15
C PRO A 66 -13.29 9.58 -1.22
N ASP A 67 -14.10 10.57 -1.63
CA ASP A 67 -15.11 10.46 -2.68
C ASP A 67 -14.54 10.83 -4.05
N GLU A 68 -13.57 11.73 -4.10
CA GLU A 68 -12.91 12.18 -5.32
C GLU A 68 -12.09 11.08 -5.99
N SER A 69 -12.05 11.08 -7.34
CA SER A 69 -11.23 10.15 -8.09
C SER A 69 -9.74 10.50 -8.03
N LEU A 70 -8.93 9.57 -7.52
CA LEU A 70 -7.47 9.64 -7.61
C LEU A 70 -6.90 9.15 -8.95
N LYS A 71 -7.74 8.64 -9.87
CA LYS A 71 -7.28 8.15 -11.19
C LYS A 71 -6.58 9.30 -11.94
N GLY A 72 -5.30 9.10 -12.25
CA GLY A 72 -4.48 10.09 -12.98
C GLY A 72 -4.03 11.29 -12.13
N LYS A 73 -4.25 11.27 -10.82
CA LYS A 73 -3.70 12.26 -9.89
C LYS A 73 -2.34 11.81 -9.36
N GLN A 74 -1.51 12.77 -8.99
CA GLN A 74 -0.25 12.51 -8.30
C GLN A 74 -0.57 12.18 -6.83
N ALA A 75 -0.79 10.90 -6.55
CA ALA A 75 -1.00 10.38 -5.20
C ALA A 75 0.02 9.28 -4.93
N SER A 76 0.39 9.11 -3.66
CA SER A 76 1.27 8.03 -3.24
C SER A 76 0.61 6.67 -3.44
N LEU A 77 1.41 5.62 -3.64
CA LEU A 77 0.91 4.27 -3.87
C LEU A 77 0.10 3.73 -2.70
N ALA A 78 0.52 4.03 -1.47
CA ALA A 78 -0.24 3.68 -0.26
C ALA A 78 -1.61 4.39 -0.24
N ALA A 79 -1.63 5.71 -0.47
CA ALA A 79 -2.87 6.48 -0.53
C ALA A 79 -3.82 5.97 -1.62
N TYR A 80 -3.30 5.64 -2.80
CA TYR A 80 -4.10 5.07 -3.89
C TYR A 80 -4.65 3.68 -3.52
N ALA A 81 -3.85 2.84 -2.85
CA ALA A 81 -4.30 1.53 -2.39
C ALA A 81 -5.40 1.61 -1.32
N VAL A 82 -5.25 2.52 -0.35
CA VAL A 82 -6.26 2.81 0.68
C VAL A 82 -7.54 3.34 0.04
N TRP A 83 -7.43 4.31 -0.87
CA TRP A 83 -8.57 4.90 -1.58
C TRP A 83 -9.33 3.89 -2.44
N ALA A 84 -8.60 3.03 -3.16
CA ALA A 84 -9.20 2.03 -4.05
C ALA A 84 -9.85 0.86 -3.31
N HIS A 85 -9.46 0.60 -2.06
CA HIS A 85 -9.99 -0.53 -1.29
C HIS A 85 -11.50 -0.42 -1.07
N GLY A 86 -12.22 -1.50 -1.38
CA GLY A 86 -13.68 -1.60 -1.20
C GLY A 86 -14.50 -0.81 -2.21
N ARG A 87 -13.89 -0.14 -3.19
CA ARG A 87 -14.61 0.54 -4.28
C ARG A 87 -15.06 -0.46 -5.34
N GLU A 88 -16.37 -0.47 -5.61
CA GLU A 88 -16.98 -1.32 -6.63
C GLU A 88 -16.49 -0.99 -8.04
N ASP A 89 -16.20 0.29 -8.34
CA ASP A 89 -15.69 0.73 -9.65
C ASP A 89 -14.25 0.25 -9.96
N MET A 90 -13.61 -0.38 -8.98
CA MET A 90 -12.24 -0.88 -9.03
C MET A 90 -12.17 -2.40 -8.83
N ASP A 91 -13.27 -3.12 -9.02
CA ASP A 91 -13.32 -4.58 -8.84
C ASP A 91 -12.82 -4.99 -7.44
N GLY A 92 -13.29 -4.28 -6.41
CA GLY A 92 -12.89 -4.47 -5.02
C GLY A 92 -11.57 -3.79 -4.61
N GLY A 93 -10.90 -3.11 -5.53
CA GLY A 93 -9.67 -2.36 -5.28
C GLY A 93 -8.39 -3.12 -5.63
N ILE A 94 -7.26 -2.56 -5.18
CA ILE A 94 -5.90 -3.07 -5.43
C ILE A 94 -5.47 -4.05 -4.34
N LEU A 95 -5.95 -3.81 -3.12
CA LEU A 95 -5.78 -4.69 -1.97
C LEU A 95 -7.10 -5.38 -1.69
N LYS A 96 -7.12 -6.70 -1.84
CA LYS A 96 -8.25 -7.54 -1.42
C LYS A 96 -8.20 -7.75 0.09
N GLU A 97 -9.28 -8.30 0.65
CA GLU A 97 -9.32 -8.66 2.08
C GLU A 97 -8.14 -9.56 2.48
N GLN A 98 -7.80 -10.56 1.65
CA GLN A 98 -6.64 -11.44 1.87
C GLN A 98 -5.31 -10.68 1.87
N ASP A 99 -5.15 -9.65 1.03
CA ASP A 99 -3.95 -8.82 0.98
C ASP A 99 -3.81 -7.99 2.26
N VAL A 100 -4.92 -7.46 2.75
CA VAL A 100 -4.99 -6.73 4.03
C VAL A 100 -4.59 -7.64 5.19
N GLU A 101 -5.12 -8.87 5.25
CA GLU A 101 -4.76 -9.85 6.28
C GLU A 101 -3.28 -10.26 6.21
N MET A 102 -2.75 -10.42 4.99
CA MET A 102 -1.35 -10.76 4.76
C MET A 102 -0.42 -9.63 5.20
N LEU A 103 -0.72 -8.39 4.83
CA LEU A 103 0.03 -7.20 5.25
C LEU A 103 -0.04 -7.00 6.75
N ARG A 104 -1.22 -7.14 7.35
CA ARG A 104 -1.42 -7.06 8.81
C ARG A 104 -0.52 -8.07 9.53
N SER A 105 -0.56 -9.32 9.09
CA SER A 105 0.28 -10.39 9.65
C SER A 105 1.78 -10.10 9.51
N TRP A 106 2.18 -9.50 8.38
CA TRP A 106 3.56 -9.10 8.14
C TRP A 106 4.01 -7.95 9.06
N PHE A 107 3.21 -6.90 9.21
CA PHE A 107 3.47 -5.80 10.16
C PHE A 107 3.54 -6.30 11.61
N GLU A 108 2.64 -7.20 12.00
CA GLU A 108 2.65 -7.79 13.35
C GLU A 108 3.89 -8.65 13.61
N LYS A 109 4.37 -9.38 12.60
CA LYS A 109 5.63 -10.15 12.69
C LYS A 109 6.85 -9.24 12.80
N GLY A 110 6.89 -8.16 12.01
CA GLY A 110 7.95 -7.14 12.12
C GLY A 110 8.06 -6.59 13.54
N ARG A 111 6.93 -6.27 14.18
CA ARG A 111 6.86 -5.75 15.55
C ARG A 111 7.35 -6.73 16.63
N ARG A 112 7.30 -8.05 16.39
CA ARG A 112 7.77 -9.07 17.35
C ARG A 112 9.26 -9.42 17.19
N GLY A 113 9.89 -8.92 16.14
CA GLY A 113 11.30 -9.15 15.83
C GLY A 113 12.26 -8.05 16.29
N GLU A 114 11.75 -6.97 16.88
CA GLU A 114 12.52 -5.90 17.55
C GLU A 114 12.63 -6.13 19.06
#